data_AF-A0A919VQG5-F1
#
_entry.id   AF-A0A919VQG5-F1
#
_cell.length_a   1.000
_cell.length_b   1.000
_cell.length_c   1.000
_cell.angle_alpha   90.00
_cell.angle_beta   90.00
_cell.angle_gamma   90.00
#
_symmetry.space_group_name_H-M   'P 1'
#
loop_
_entity.id
_entity.type
_entity.pdbx_description
1 polymer ?
#
loop_
_entity_poly.entity_id
_entity_poly.type
_entity_poly.pdbx_seq_one_letter_code
_entity_poly.pdbx_strand_id
1 'polypeptide(L)'
;MALRAGVGFEDGDLTKRGWFFDTDALSARLAAWADLLGDGPWTDRFPFRPTFELVARHLYGELVPEVPSLAFVELEDRTYGSRTRYLPSP
;
A
#
# COMPACT_ATOMS: atom_id res chain seq x y z
N MET A 1 -7.25 7.11 -13.59
CA MET A 1 -5.98 6.41 -13.85
C MET A 1 -6.12 4.94 -13.43
N ALA A 2 -5.24 4.04 -13.89
CA ALA A 2 -5.42 2.58 -13.76
C ALA A 2 -4.58 1.92 -12.65
N LEU A 3 -3.91 2.71 -11.80
CA LEU A 3 -3.14 2.22 -10.67
C LEU A 3 -4.05 2.04 -9.44
N ARG A 4 -3.89 0.91 -8.76
CA ARG A 4 -4.57 0.58 -7.52
C ARG A 4 -3.53 0.27 -6.44
N ALA A 5 -3.73 0.83 -5.25
CA ALA A 5 -3.07 0.40 -4.03
C ALA A 5 -3.99 -0.56 -3.26
N GLY A 6 -3.45 -1.68 -2.80
CA GLY A 6 -4.14 -2.68 -1.99
C GLY A 6 -3.32 -3.06 -0.77
N VAL A 7 -4.00 -3.59 0.23
CA VAL A 7 -3.42 -4.10 1.47
C VAL A 7 -3.99 -5.47 1.79
N GLY A 8 -3.28 -6.27 2.56
CA GLY A 8 -3.82 -7.50 3.11
C GLY A 8 -3.30 -7.82 4.50
N PHE A 9 -3.94 -8.80 5.11
CA PHE A 9 -3.79 -9.19 6.51
C PHE A 9 -3.68 -10.71 6.57
N GLU A 10 -3.01 -11.24 7.59
CA GLU A 10 -2.97 -12.68 7.85
C GLU A 10 -4.10 -13.10 8.80
N ASP A 11 -4.57 -14.34 8.68
CA ASP A 11 -5.68 -14.90 9.46
C ASP A 11 -5.44 -14.81 10.98
N GLY A 12 -4.17 -14.85 11.41
CA GLY A 12 -3.79 -14.77 12.82
C GLY A 12 -4.04 -13.40 13.46
N ASP A 13 -4.22 -12.35 12.65
CA ASP A 13 -4.29 -10.97 13.11
C ASP A 13 -5.71 -10.44 13.32
N LEU A 14 -6.72 -11.32 13.26
CA LEU A 14 -8.09 -10.96 13.63
C LEU A 14 -8.07 -10.54 15.11
N THR A 15 -7.94 -9.24 15.35
CA THR A 15 -7.58 -8.74 16.67
C THR A 15 -8.63 -9.11 17.70
N LYS A 16 -8.27 -9.10 19.00
CA LYS A 16 -9.23 -9.31 20.11
C LYS A 16 -10.48 -8.40 20.06
N ARG A 17 -10.46 -7.35 19.22
CA ARG A 17 -11.59 -6.43 19.02
C ARG A 17 -12.58 -6.90 17.94
N GLY A 18 -12.25 -7.91 17.13
CA GLY A 18 -13.10 -8.45 16.07
C GLY A 18 -12.98 -7.76 14.70
N TRP A 19 -12.01 -6.86 14.54
CA TRP A 19 -11.71 -6.12 13.31
C TRP A 19 -10.22 -5.79 13.25
N PHE A 20 -9.66 -5.62 12.06
CA PHE A 20 -8.24 -5.35 11.87
C PHE A 20 -7.90 -3.86 12.06
N PHE A 21 -8.74 -2.94 11.56
CA PHE A 21 -8.51 -1.48 11.51
C PHE A 21 -9.79 -0.73 11.08
N ASP A 22 -9.80 0.59 11.25
CA ASP A 22 -10.87 1.48 10.75
C ASP A 22 -10.86 1.50 9.24
N THR A 23 -11.84 0.79 8.67
CA THR A 23 -11.91 0.55 7.24
C THR A 23 -12.09 1.85 6.46
N ASP A 24 -12.82 2.82 7.00
CA ASP A 24 -13.06 4.10 6.34
C ASP A 24 -11.79 4.96 6.35
N ALA A 25 -11.09 5.01 7.48
CA ALA A 25 -9.83 5.75 7.59
C ALA A 25 -8.74 5.17 6.68
N LEU A 26 -8.53 3.84 6.68
CA LEU A 26 -7.53 3.21 5.80
C LEU A 26 -7.93 3.31 4.33
N SER A 27 -9.22 3.17 4.01
CA SER A 27 -9.72 3.35 2.64
C SER A 27 -9.42 4.75 2.12
N ALA A 28 -9.68 5.80 2.91
CA ALA A 28 -9.35 7.17 2.55
C ALA A 28 -7.84 7.37 2.36
N ARG A 29 -7.01 6.77 3.22
CA ARG A 29 -5.55 6.84 3.10
C ARG A 29 -5.04 6.15 1.84
N LEU A 30 -5.56 4.96 1.52
CA LEU A 30 -5.21 4.22 0.30
C LEU A 30 -5.67 4.94 -0.97
N ALA A 31 -6.85 5.58 -0.94
CA ALA A 31 -7.31 6.43 -2.03
C ALA A 31 -6.36 7.61 -2.27
N ALA A 32 -5.94 8.31 -1.21
CA ALA A 32 -4.98 9.40 -1.32
C ALA A 32 -3.62 8.93 -1.89
N TRP A 33 -3.18 7.72 -1.54
CA TRP A 33 -1.99 7.12 -2.14
C TRP A 33 -2.20 6.76 -3.61
N ALA A 34 -3.34 6.17 -3.98
CA ALA A 34 -3.65 5.87 -5.37
C ALA A 34 -3.71 7.15 -6.22
N ASP A 35 -4.27 8.24 -5.69
CA ASP A 35 -4.28 9.55 -6.34
C ASP A 35 -2.86 10.13 -6.48
N LEU A 36 -2.06 10.12 -5.41
CA LEU A 36 -0.68 10.61 -5.44
C LEU A 36 0.19 9.84 -6.43
N LEU A 37 0.06 8.51 -6.43
CA LEU A 37 0.78 7.64 -7.34
C LEU A 37 0.23 7.71 -8.76
N GLY A 38 -0.99 8.23 -8.94
CA GLY A 38 -1.61 8.41 -10.24
C GLY A 38 -1.56 9.80 -10.83
N ASP A 39 -1.05 10.75 -10.07
CA ASP A 39 -0.75 12.07 -10.55
C ASP A 39 0.72 12.11 -10.98
N GLY A 40 1.01 12.44 -12.24
CA GLY A 40 2.35 12.73 -12.75
C GLY A 40 3.46 11.67 -12.55
N PRO A 41 4.72 12.05 -12.81
CA PRO A 41 5.86 11.14 -12.70
C PRO A 41 6.30 10.94 -11.25
N TRP A 42 6.68 9.71 -10.89
CA TRP A 42 7.13 9.38 -9.54
C TRP A 42 8.51 9.96 -9.18
N THR A 43 9.33 10.29 -10.19
CA THR A 43 10.68 10.86 -10.01
C THR A 43 10.68 12.18 -9.25
N ASP A 44 9.56 12.88 -9.28
CA ASP A 44 9.42 14.21 -8.66
C ASP A 44 8.82 14.11 -7.25
N ARG A 45 8.38 12.91 -6.83
CA ARG A 45 7.65 12.67 -5.57
C ARG A 45 8.46 11.93 -4.54
N PHE A 46 9.27 10.97 -4.99
CA PHE A 46 10.04 10.12 -4.09
C PHE A 46 11.51 10.55 -4.04
N PRO A 47 12.13 10.61 -2.85
CA PRO A 47 13.55 10.92 -2.70
C PRO A 47 14.47 9.74 -3.06
N PHE A 48 13.94 8.71 -3.73
CA PHE A 48 14.62 7.48 -4.10
C PHE A 48 14.23 7.09 -5.53
N ARG A 49 14.96 6.15 -6.14
CA ARG A 49 14.63 5.62 -7.48
C ARG A 49 13.25 4.95 -7.43
N PRO A 50 12.20 5.50 -8.07
CA PRO A 50 10.84 5.06 -7.82
C PRO A 50 10.48 3.87 -8.71
N THR A 51 10.85 2.66 -8.28
CA THR A 51 10.37 1.42 -8.87
C THR A 51 9.13 0.93 -8.12
N PHE A 52 8.30 0.07 -8.73
CA PHE A 52 7.12 -0.48 -8.06
C PHE A 52 7.46 -1.16 -6.72
N GLU A 53 8.60 -1.87 -6.65
CA GLU A 53 9.06 -2.56 -5.44
C GLU A 53 9.43 -1.57 -4.33
N LEU A 54 10.16 -0.51 -4.66
CA LEU A 54 10.60 0.49 -3.70
C LEU A 54 9.45 1.39 -3.24
N VAL A 55 8.52 1.71 -4.15
CA VAL A 55 7.29 2.44 -3.81
C VAL A 55 6.36 1.59 -2.94
N ALA A 56 6.18 0.30 -3.24
CA ALA A 56 5.38 -0.61 -2.41
C ALA A 56 6.00 -0.77 -1.00
N ARG A 57 7.32 -0.89 -0.93
CA ARG A 57 8.06 -0.91 0.36
C ARG A 57 7.89 0.39 1.14
N HIS A 58 7.98 1.54 0.47
CA HIS A 58 7.80 2.84 1.12
C HIS A 58 6.38 2.99 1.66
N LEU A 59 5.36 2.66 0.84
CA LEU A 59 3.96 2.67 1.25
C LEU A 59 3.71 1.76 2.44
N TYR A 60 4.30 0.55 2.45
CA TYR A 60 4.21 -0.34 3.61
C TYR A 60 4.75 0.32 4.88
N GLY A 61 5.91 0.97 4.81
CA GLY A 61 6.51 1.68 5.95
C GLY A 61 5.64 2.82 6.50
N GLU A 62 4.91 3.50 5.63
CA GLU A 62 3.97 4.57 6.00
C GLU A 62 2.69 4.03 6.66
N LEU A 63 2.22 2.85 6.26
CA LEU A 63 0.96 2.28 6.75
C LEU A 63 1.10 1.42 8.02
N VAL A 64 2.23 0.75 8.24
CA VAL A 64 2.45 -0.12 9.43
C VAL A 64 2.22 0.58 10.77
N PRO A 65 2.67 1.84 10.99
CA PRO A 65 2.42 2.52 12.26
C PRO A 65 0.94 2.72 12.58
N GLU A 66 0.11 2.87 11.55
CA GLU A 66 -1.34 3.05 11.65
C GLU A 66 -2.08 1.70 11.69
N VAL A 67 -1.51 0.68 11.03
CA VAL A 67 -2.08 -0.66 10.87
C VAL A 67 -1.03 -1.72 11.20
N PRO A 68 -0.80 -2.02 12.49
CA PRO A 68 0.29 -2.92 12.89
C PRO A 68 0.17 -4.36 12.39
N SER A 69 -1.04 -4.80 12.04
CA SER A 69 -1.34 -6.14 11.48
C SER A 69 -1.21 -6.20 9.95
N LEU A 70 -0.71 -5.14 9.31
CA LEU A 70 -0.55 -5.11 7.86
C LEU A 70 0.46 -6.17 7.40
N ALA A 71 0.00 -7.16 6.65
CA ALA A 71 0.85 -8.26 6.18
C ALA A 71 1.57 -7.90 4.87
N PHE A 72 0.89 -7.19 3.97
CA PHE A 72 1.48 -6.78 2.70
C PHE A 72 0.82 -5.53 2.13
N VAL A 73 1.57 -4.87 1.24
CA VAL A 73 1.06 -3.85 0.31
C VAL A 73 1.18 -4.37 -1.11
N GLU A 74 0.17 -4.10 -1.93
CA GLU A 74 0.13 -4.42 -3.34
C GLU A 74 -0.10 -3.16 -4.18
N LEU A 75 0.69 -3.01 -5.24
CA LEU A 75 0.48 -2.03 -6.29
C LEU A 75 0.10 -2.77 -7.56
N GLU A 76 -1.03 -2.43 -8.16
CA GLU A 76 -1.49 -2.95 -9.44
C GLU A 76 -1.56 -1.81 -10.45
N ASP A 77 -0.76 -1.85 -11.50
CA ASP A 77 -0.89 -0.95 -12.65
C ASP A 77 -1.58 -1.70 -13.79
N ARG A 78 -2.83 -1.34 -14.08
CA ARG A 78 -3.63 -1.99 -15.14
C ARG A 78 -3.31 -1.50 -16.54
N THR A 79 -2.57 -0.40 -16.69
CA THR A 79 -2.12 0.09 -18.00
C THR A 79 -1.03 -0.82 -18.55
N TYR A 80 -0.06 -1.17 -17.69
CA TYR A 80 1.05 -2.06 -18.05
C TYR A 80 0.79 -3.53 -17.70
N GLY A 81 -0.28 -3.82 -16.94
CA GLY A 81 -0.60 -5.18 -16.48
C GLY A 81 0.36 -5.68 -15.40
N SER A 82 0.97 -4.77 -14.64
CA SER A 82 1.93 -5.10 -13.59
C SER A 82 1.24 -5.22 -12.24
N ARG A 83 1.65 -6.21 -11.44
CA ARG A 83 1.26 -6.34 -10.04
C ARG A 83 2.50 -6.60 -9.20
N THR A 84 2.75 -5.73 -8.23
CA THR A 84 3.88 -5.82 -7.32
C THR A 84 3.38 -5.91 -5.90
N ARG A 85 3.77 -6.97 -5.20
CA ARG A 85 3.45 -7.16 -3.78
C ARG A 85 4.72 -7.05 -2.97
N TYR A 86 4.71 -6.17 -1.97
CA TYR A 86 5.75 -6.08 -0.96
C TYR A 86 5.28 -6.77 0.32
N LEU A 87 6.05 -7.77 0.75
CA LEU A 87 5.93 -8.39 2.06
C LEU A 87 7.20 -8.05 2.85
N PRO A 88 7.10 -7.59 4.11
CA PRO A 88 8.26 -7.45 4.97
C PRO A 88 8.91 -8.82 5.18
N SER A 89 10.24 -8.88 5.23
CA SER A 89 10.89 -10.09 5.74
C SER A 89 10.55 -10.28 7.22
N PRO A 90 10.32 -11.53 7.67
CA PRO A 90 10.04 -11.84 9.08
C PRO A 90 11.21 -11.51 10.01
#